data_AF-A0AA90NPL0-F1
#
_entry.id   AF-A0AA90NPL0-F1
#
_cell.length_a   1.000
_cell.length_b   1.000
_cell.length_c   1.000
_cell.angle_alpha   90.00
_cell.angle_beta   90.00
_cell.angle_gamma   90.00
#
_symmetry.space_group_name_H-M   'P 1'
#
loop_
_entity.id
_entity.type
_entity.pdbx_description
1 polymer ?
#
loop_
_entity_poly.entity_id
_entity_poly.type
_entity_poly.pdbx_seq_one_letter_code
_entity_poly.pdbx_strand_id
1 'polypeptide(L)'
;MDINKIFDFFMPPLFVAEYCGDRCMLTDTKIRTAKSKGKTYRLADFEGLYLEVSPTGGKYWRLKYLFNKKEKRLAIGVYPRVSLKEARTQKYQAKTYLLKA
;
A
#
# COMPACT_ATOMS: atom_id res chain seq x y z
N MET A 1 -6.00 10.83 29.76
CA MET A 1 -5.32 10.17 28.63
C MET A 1 -5.59 11.00 27.41
N ASP A 2 -4.53 11.52 26.81
CA ASP A 2 -4.61 12.47 25.70
C ASP A 2 -4.97 11.72 24.41
N ILE A 3 -6.04 12.12 23.72
CA ILE A 3 -6.51 11.49 22.47
C ILE A 3 -5.42 11.52 21.39
N ASN A 4 -4.54 12.53 21.47
CA ASN A 4 -3.41 12.69 20.56
C ASN A 4 -2.28 11.66 20.77
N LYS A 5 -2.24 10.96 21.92
CA LYS A 5 -1.22 9.94 22.22
C LYS A 5 -1.57 8.53 21.76
N ILE A 6 -2.79 8.30 21.27
CA ILE A 6 -3.15 7.01 20.64
C ILE A 6 -2.51 6.89 19.24
N PHE A 7 -2.29 8.02 18.57
CA PHE A 7 -1.69 8.05 17.23
C PHE A 7 -0.17 7.82 17.23
N ASP A 8 0.51 8.07 18.36
CA ASP A 8 1.97 7.91 18.50
C ASP A 8 2.44 6.45 18.44
N PHE A 9 1.57 5.47 18.72
CA PHE A 9 1.95 4.05 18.73
C PHE A 9 1.82 3.36 17.35
N PHE A 10 1.19 4.00 16.36
CA PHE A 10 0.93 3.39 15.03
C PHE A 10 1.81 3.92 13.89
N MET A 11 2.68 4.91 14.13
CA MET A 11 3.59 5.46 13.11
C MET A 11 4.98 5.78 13.70
N PRO A 12 5.93 4.82 13.68
CA PRO A 12 7.30 5.10 14.13
C PRO A 12 8.05 6.07 13.18
N PRO A 13 9.01 6.84 13.71
CA PRO A 13 9.52 8.09 13.15
C PRO A 13 10.61 7.91 12.09
N LEU A 14 10.38 7.04 11.10
CA LEU A 14 11.08 7.10 9.80
C LEU A 14 10.24 7.79 8.71
N PHE A 15 9.14 8.43 9.13
CA PHE A 15 8.18 9.10 8.27
C PHE A 15 8.08 10.59 8.62
N VAL A 16 9.20 11.30 8.53
CA VAL A 16 9.16 12.77 8.43
C VAL A 16 9.46 13.14 6.99
N ALA A 17 8.38 13.16 6.20
CA ALA A 17 8.24 14.02 5.04
C ALA A 17 6.74 14.16 4.76
N GLU A 18 6.10 15.07 5.52
CA GLU A 18 4.88 15.77 5.13
C GLU A 18 3.59 14.94 5.03
N TYR A 19 2.50 15.54 5.51
CA TYR A 19 1.15 15.11 5.19
C TYR A 19 1.03 14.91 3.67
N CYS A 20 0.89 13.66 3.19
CA CYS A 20 0.76 13.35 1.76
C CYS A 20 -0.65 13.71 1.28
N GLY A 21 -0.93 15.01 1.19
CA GLY A 21 -1.86 15.53 0.18
C GLY A 21 -1.21 15.32 -1.19
N ASP A 22 -1.87 14.52 -2.03
CA ASP A 22 -1.61 14.36 -3.48
C ASP A 22 -0.26 13.81 -3.98
N ARG A 23 0.72 13.42 -3.14
CA ARG A 23 2.03 12.91 -3.62
C ARG A 23 2.24 11.38 -3.61
N CYS A 24 1.21 10.59 -3.31
CA CYS A 24 1.30 9.14 -3.18
C CYS A 24 0.60 8.42 -4.35
N MET A 25 0.78 8.91 -5.59
CA MET A 25 0.23 8.29 -6.79
C MET A 25 1.35 7.61 -7.59
N LEU A 26 1.28 6.29 -7.70
CA LEU A 26 2.14 5.50 -8.58
C LEU A 26 1.75 5.72 -10.04
N THR A 27 2.77 5.65 -10.89
CA THR A 27 2.64 5.65 -12.36
C THR A 27 3.29 4.38 -12.90
N ASP A 28 2.81 3.89 -14.05
CA ASP A 28 3.35 2.66 -14.66
C ASP A 28 4.86 2.78 -14.95
N THR A 29 5.33 3.96 -15.37
CA THR A 29 6.75 4.24 -15.57
C THR A 29 7.57 4.02 -14.29
N LYS A 30 7.11 4.51 -13.13
CA LYS A 30 7.79 4.30 -11.85
C LYS A 30 7.81 2.82 -11.44
N ILE A 31 6.77 2.06 -11.78
CA ILE A 31 6.68 0.63 -11.48
C ILE A 31 7.64 -0.17 -12.37
N ARG A 32 7.74 0.19 -13.66
CA ARG A 32 8.67 -0.45 -14.59
C ARG A 32 10.12 -0.23 -14.19
N THR A 33 10.49 1.01 -13.82
CA THR A 33 11.86 1.36 -13.42
C THR A 33 12.25 0.83 -12.04
N ALA A 34 11.28 0.42 -11.22
CA ALA A 34 11.52 -0.20 -9.93
C ALA A 34 12.26 -1.55 -10.09
N LYS A 35 13.51 -1.58 -9.62
CA LYS A 35 14.38 -2.78 -9.58
C LYS A 35 14.57 -3.24 -8.14
N SER A 36 14.78 -4.54 -7.94
CA SER A 36 15.15 -5.07 -6.63
C SER A 36 16.46 -4.44 -6.14
N LYS A 37 16.50 -4.09 -4.84
CA LYS A 37 17.66 -3.46 -4.19
C LYS A 37 18.30 -4.39 -3.15
N GLY A 38 18.19 -5.70 -3.32
CA GLY A 38 18.64 -6.71 -2.34
C GLY A 38 17.84 -6.78 -1.04
N LYS A 39 16.92 -5.82 -0.79
CA LYS A 39 15.98 -5.80 0.33
C LYS A 39 14.55 -5.56 -0.17
N THR A 40 13.58 -6.14 0.52
CA THR A 40 12.16 -5.85 0.26
C THR A 40 11.85 -4.40 0.58
N TYR A 41 11.28 -3.68 -0.37
CA TYR A 41 10.80 -2.32 -0.18
C TYR A 41 9.39 -2.15 -0.74
N ARG A 42 8.72 -1.08 -0.31
CA ARG A 42 7.33 -0.78 -0.67
C ARG A 42 7.25 0.54 -1.41
N LEU A 43 6.47 0.55 -2.48
CA LEU A 43 6.09 1.76 -3.19
C LEU A 43 4.62 2.02 -2.90
N ALA A 44 4.34 3.10 -2.17
CA ALA A 44 2.98 3.48 -1.84
C ALA A 44 2.26 4.02 -3.09
N ASP A 45 1.04 3.53 -3.31
CA ASP A 45 0.02 4.25 -4.06
C ASP A 45 -0.86 4.98 -3.03
N PHE A 46 -2.16 5.11 -3.27
CA PHE A 46 -3.09 5.77 -2.38
C PHE A 46 -3.92 4.76 -1.58
N GLU A 47 -4.53 5.24 -0.49
CA GLU A 47 -5.61 4.52 0.20
C GLU A 47 -5.23 3.13 0.78
N GLY A 48 -3.95 2.93 1.09
CA GLY A 48 -3.41 1.69 1.66
C GLY A 48 -2.99 0.66 0.61
N LEU A 49 -3.14 0.97 -0.69
CA LEU A 49 -2.57 0.17 -1.78
C LEU A 49 -1.07 0.47 -1.93
N TYR A 50 -0.27 -0.58 -2.08
CA TYR A 50 1.16 -0.44 -2.34
C TYR A 50 1.67 -1.60 -3.18
N LEU A 51 2.77 -1.35 -3.89
CA LEU A 51 3.56 -2.39 -4.56
C LEU A 51 4.71 -2.81 -3.65
N GLU A 52 4.80 -4.09 -3.35
CA GLU A 52 5.95 -4.68 -2.67
C GLU A 52 6.91 -5.27 -3.70
N VAL A 53 8.16 -4.81 -3.67
CA VAL A 53 9.23 -5.34 -4.53
C VAL A 53 10.10 -6.25 -3.68
N SER A 54 10.13 -7.54 -4.00
CA SER A 54 10.97 -8.52 -3.33
C SER A 54 12.45 -8.37 -3.74
N PRO A 55 13.39 -8.83 -2.91
CA PRO A 55 14.81 -8.87 -3.28
C PRO A 55 15.06 -9.71 -4.54
N THR A 56 14.21 -10.72 -4.78
CA THR A 56 14.23 -11.57 -5.98
C THR A 56 13.68 -10.90 -7.24
N GLY A 57 13.17 -9.66 -7.15
CA GLY A 57 12.63 -8.91 -8.28
C GLY A 57 11.13 -9.09 -8.54
N GLY A 58 10.45 -9.91 -7.74
CA GLY A 58 9.00 -10.06 -7.77
C GLY A 58 8.29 -8.78 -7.32
N LYS A 59 7.20 -8.43 -7.99
CA LYS A 59 6.43 -7.20 -7.75
C LYS A 59 4.99 -7.57 -7.38
N TYR A 60 4.60 -7.31 -6.14
CA TYR A 60 3.33 -7.78 -5.57
C TYR A 60 2.43 -6.61 -5.19
N TRP A 61 1.20 -6.61 -5.69
CA TRP A 61 0.18 -5.68 -5.27
C TRP A 61 -0.43 -6.11 -3.94
N ARG A 62 -0.37 -5.23 -2.94
CA ARG A 62 -0.89 -5.49 -1.60
C ARG A 62 -1.71 -4.31 -1.11
N LEU A 63 -2.77 -4.62 -0.37
CA LEU A 63 -3.64 -3.64 0.27
C LEU A 63 -3.58 -3.85 1.79
N LYS A 64 -3.19 -2.79 2.51
CA LYS A 64 -3.32 -2.72 3.97
C LYS A 64 -4.69 -2.15 4.31
N TYR A 65 -5.45 -2.85 5.14
CA TYR A 65 -6.78 -2.44 5.58
C TYR A 65 -7.03 -2.81 7.04
N LEU A 66 -7.99 -2.15 7.67
CA LEU A 66 -8.44 -2.47 9.02
C LEU A 66 -9.78 -3.19 8.92
N PHE A 67 -9.92 -4.31 9.62
CA PHE A 67 -11.19 -5.02 9.76
C PHE A 67 -11.35 -5.46 11.21
N ASN A 68 -12.48 -5.13 11.83
CA ASN A 68 -12.72 -5.35 13.26
C ASN A 68 -11.58 -4.83 14.15
N LYS A 69 -11.10 -3.61 13.89
CA LYS A 69 -9.97 -2.95 14.59
C LYS A 69 -8.64 -3.71 14.51
N LYS A 70 -8.53 -4.73 13.66
CA LYS A 70 -7.29 -5.48 13.40
C LYS A 70 -6.76 -5.13 12.03
N GLU A 71 -5.46 -4.88 11.96
CA GLU A 71 -4.76 -4.69 10.69
C GLU A 71 -4.66 -6.01 9.93
N LYS A 72 -5.06 -5.98 8.67
CA LYS A 72 -4.97 -7.08 7.74
C LYS A 72 -4.32 -6.63 6.45
N ARG A 73 -3.81 -7.61 5.71
CA ARG A 73 -3.15 -7.45 4.43
C ARG A 73 -3.81 -8.35 3.41
N LEU A 74 -4.28 -7.76 2.31
CA LEU A 74 -4.82 -8.48 1.17
C LEU A 74 -3.78 -8.54 0.05
N ALA A 75 -3.60 -9.69 -0.56
CA ALA A 75 -2.83 -9.84 -1.79
C ALA A 75 -3.79 -9.67 -2.98
N ILE A 76 -3.51 -8.67 -3.83
CA ILE A 76 -4.33 -8.38 -5.02
C ILE A 76 -3.78 -9.15 -6.23
N GLY A 77 -2.46 -9.22 -6.37
CA GLY A 77 -1.84 -9.93 -7.49
C GLY A 77 -0.37 -9.59 -7.69
N VAL A 78 0.14 -9.98 -8.85
CA VAL A 78 1.56 -9.83 -9.22
C VAL A 78 1.63 -8.97 -10.48
N TYR A 79 2.52 -7.99 -10.52
CA TYR A 79 2.83 -7.23 -11.73
C TYR A 79 3.81 -8.02 -12.62
N PRO A 80 3.65 -8.07 -13.95
CA PRO A 80 2.72 -7.30 -14.78
C PRO A 80 1.36 -7.97 -15.03
N ARG A 81 1.11 -9.18 -14.50
CA ARG A 81 -0.16 -9.91 -14.69
C ARG A 81 -1.38 -9.10 -14.25
N VAL A 82 -1.23 -8.31 -13.19
CA VAL A 82 -2.20 -7.30 -12.76
C VAL A 82 -1.60 -5.92 -12.98
N SER A 83 -2.24 -5.15 -13.85
CA SER A 83 -1.86 -3.77 -14.14
C SER A 83 -2.19 -2.83 -12.98
N LEU A 84 -1.61 -1.62 -12.98
CA LEU A 84 -1.92 -0.59 -11.98
C LEU A 84 -3.42 -0.24 -11.96
N LYS A 85 -4.07 -0.17 -13.13
CA LYS A 85 -5.50 0.14 -13.25
C LYS A 85 -6.34 -0.96 -12.60
N GLU A 86 -6.07 -2.22 -12.93
CA GLU A 86 -6.77 -3.37 -12.34
C GLU A 86 -6.54 -3.45 -10.83
N ALA A 87 -5.32 -3.18 -10.35
CA ALA A 87 -5.03 -3.16 -8.92
C ALA A 87 -5.88 -2.10 -8.19
N ARG A 88 -6.08 -0.91 -8.79
CA ARG A 88 -6.95 0.14 -8.25
C ARG A 88 -8.42 -0.26 -8.27
N THR A 89 -8.89 -0.91 -9.33
CA THR A 89 -10.26 -1.44 -9.42
C THR A 89 -10.52 -2.51 -8.37
N GLN A 90 -9.61 -3.49 -8.21
CA GLN A 90 -9.74 -4.53 -7.19
C GLN A 90 -9.68 -3.95 -5.78
N LYS A 91 -8.83 -2.95 -5.54
CA LYS A 91 -8.79 -2.20 -4.26
C LYS A 91 -10.16 -1.58 -3.97
N TYR A 92 -10.77 -0.92 -4.95
CA TYR A 92 -12.09 -0.32 -4.79
C TYR A 92 -13.14 -1.38 -4.43
N GLN A 93 -13.20 -2.48 -5.19
CA GLN A 93 -14.11 -3.59 -4.91
C GLN A 93 -13.91 -4.16 -3.50
N ALA A 94 -12.67 -4.44 -3.11
CA ALA A 94 -12.34 -4.94 -1.77
C ALA A 94 -12.82 -3.99 -0.66
N LYS A 95 -12.62 -2.67 -0.83
CA LYS A 95 -13.14 -1.68 0.12
C LYS A 95 -14.66 -1.63 0.17
N THR A 96 -15.33 -1.72 -0.98
CA THR A 96 -16.79 -1.79 -1.02
C THR A 96 -17.33 -2.98 -0.23
N TYR A 97 -16.68 -4.14 -0.30
CA TYR A 97 -17.07 -5.30 0.50
C TYR A 97 -16.81 -5.09 2.00
N LEU A 98 -15.68 -4.46 2.36
CA LEU A 98 -15.34 -4.20 3.77
C LEU A 98 -16.26 -3.19 4.45
N LEU A 99 -16.82 -2.24 3.71
CA LEU A 99 -17.77 -1.25 4.24
C LEU A 99 -19.20 -1.80 4.37
N LYS A 100 -19.52 -2.88 3.67
CA LYS A 100 -20.84 -3.54 3.70
C LYS A 100 -20.96 -4.62 4.78
N ALA A 101 -19.85 -4.96 5.44
CA ALA A 101 -19.76 -6.02 6.45
C ALA A 101 -19.67 -5.42 7.86
#